data_AF-A0A7L3KRB1-F1
#
_entry.id   AF-A0A7L3KRB1-F1
#
_cell.length_a   1.000
_cell.length_b   1.000
_cell.length_c   1.000
_cell.angle_alpha   90.00
_cell.angle_beta   90.00
_cell.angle_gamma   90.00
#
_symmetry.space_group_name_H-M   'P 1'
#
loop_
_entity.id
_entity.type
_entity.pdbx_description
1 polymer ?
#
loop_
_entity_poly.entity_id
_entity_poly.type
_entity_poly.pdbx_seq_one_letter_code
_entity_poly.pdbx_strand_id
1 'polypeptide(L)'
;IRCWSNIPFITVPLSRAHGKSFAHRSELKHAKRIVVKLGSAVVTRGDECGLALGRLASIVEQVSMLQNQGREMMIVTSGAVAFGKQRLRHEILLSQSVRQALHSGQSQLKDMAIPVLEARACAAAGQSGLMALYEAMFTQYSICAAQILVTNLDFHDEQKRRNLNGTLHELLRMNIVPIINTNDAVVPPPEPNSDLQGVNVISVKDNDSLAARLAVEMKTDLLIVLSDVEGLFDSPPGSDDAKLIDIFYPGDQQSVTFGTKSRVGMGGMEAKVKAALWALQGGTSVVIANGTHPKISGHVITDIVEGKKVGTFFSEVKPAGPTVEQQAEMARAGGRTLAALQPEQRAEIIYRLADLLTDQREEILLANKKDLEEAENKGRLALPLLKRLSLSTSKLNSLAIGLRQIAASSQDSVGRVIRRTRIAKDLDLEQVTVPIGVLLVIFESRPDCLPQVSALAIASGNGLLLKGGKEAAHSNQILHHLTQEALSIHGVRDAMQLVNTREEVEDLCRLDKLIDLIIPRGSSQLVRNIQKAAKGIPVMGHSEGICHVYVDTDASVEKVTRIIRDSKCEYPAACNALETLLIHRDLLRTPLFDQIIDMLRVEQV
;
A
#
# COMPACT_ATOMS: atom_id res chain seq x y z
N ILE A 1 -47.61 16.99 28.37
CA ILE A 1 -48.20 16.17 27.27
C ILE A 1 -48.80 17.14 26.24
N ARG A 2 -48.54 16.89 24.93
CA ARG A 2 -48.84 17.69 23.71
C ARG A 2 -47.88 18.87 23.48
N CYS A 3 -46.79 18.80 22.70
CA CYS A 3 -46.48 18.14 21.41
C CYS A 3 -47.32 18.68 20.24
N TRP A 4 -46.69 19.54 19.44
CA TRP A 4 -47.13 19.92 18.08
C TRP A 4 -45.97 19.62 17.12
N SER A 5 -46.32 18.97 16.03
CA SER A 5 -45.49 18.30 15.05
C SER A 5 -45.41 19.08 13.73
N ASN A 6 -44.26 18.89 13.06
CA ASN A 6 -44.03 18.83 11.61
C ASN A 6 -44.30 20.05 10.72
N ILE A 7 -43.20 20.65 10.24
CA ILE A 7 -43.08 21.22 8.89
C ILE A 7 -41.81 20.61 8.25
N PRO A 8 -41.89 20.04 7.02
CA PRO A 8 -40.75 19.39 6.37
C PRO A 8 -39.86 20.43 5.69
N PHE A 9 -38.55 20.39 5.96
CA PHE A 9 -37.57 21.13 5.16
C PHE A 9 -37.33 20.40 3.85
N ILE A 10 -37.73 21.06 2.76
CA ILE A 10 -37.52 20.65 1.38
C ILE A 10 -36.01 20.64 1.08
N THR A 11 -35.48 19.47 0.79
CA THR A 11 -34.15 19.26 0.22
C THR A 11 -34.17 19.63 -1.26
N VAL A 12 -33.49 20.73 -1.61
CA VAL A 12 -33.13 21.02 -3.00
C VAL A 12 -31.88 20.20 -3.35
N PRO A 13 -31.87 19.41 -4.43
CA PRO A 13 -30.68 18.67 -4.84
C PRO A 13 -29.72 19.63 -5.54
N LEU A 14 -28.60 19.96 -4.89
CA LEU A 14 -27.47 20.65 -5.51
C LEU A 14 -26.72 19.67 -6.43
N SER A 15 -26.84 19.94 -7.72
CA SER A 15 -26.09 19.35 -8.83
C SER A 15 -24.56 19.37 -8.58
N ARG A 16 -23.93 18.18 -8.61
CA ARG A 16 -22.49 17.87 -8.46
C ARG A 16 -21.81 18.45 -7.20
N ALA A 17 -21.91 17.72 -6.09
CA ALA A 17 -21.19 17.99 -4.84
C ALA A 17 -19.66 17.83 -5.00
N HIS A 18 -18.92 18.93 -5.03
CA HIS A 18 -17.50 18.95 -4.69
C HIS A 18 -17.37 19.03 -3.17
N GLY A 19 -16.62 18.11 -2.56
CA GLY A 19 -16.36 18.07 -1.11
C GLY A 19 -16.66 16.73 -0.42
N LYS A 20 -16.33 15.58 -1.02
CA LYS A 20 -16.31 14.29 -0.32
C LYS A 20 -14.89 13.79 -0.24
N SER A 21 -14.46 13.36 0.96
CA SER A 21 -13.18 12.68 1.14
C SER A 21 -13.14 11.40 0.33
N PHE A 22 -11.95 11.02 -0.14
CA PHE A 22 -11.70 9.72 -0.75
C PHE A 22 -12.06 8.59 0.21
N ALA A 23 -12.69 7.54 -0.31
CA ALA A 23 -13.04 6.35 0.46
C ALA A 23 -11.85 5.39 0.53
N HIS A 24 -11.00 5.38 -0.50
CA HIS A 24 -9.93 4.41 -0.65
C HIS A 24 -8.60 5.09 -0.95
N ARG A 25 -7.51 4.51 -0.42
CA ARG A 25 -6.15 5.04 -0.58
C ARG A 25 -5.71 5.13 -2.05
N SER A 26 -6.16 4.21 -2.90
CA SER A 26 -5.87 4.23 -4.35
C SER A 26 -6.48 5.41 -5.11
N GLU A 27 -7.42 6.15 -4.49
CA GLU A 27 -8.03 7.35 -5.05
C GLU A 27 -7.18 8.61 -4.77
N LEU A 28 -6.24 8.56 -3.82
CA LEU A 28 -5.37 9.70 -3.45
C LEU A 28 -4.58 10.25 -4.65
N LYS A 29 -4.29 9.40 -5.64
CA LYS A 29 -3.62 9.82 -6.88
C LYS A 29 -4.40 10.87 -7.66
N HIS A 30 -5.70 10.99 -7.43
CA HIS A 30 -6.58 11.97 -8.05
C HIS A 30 -6.70 13.29 -7.29
N ALA A 31 -6.05 13.42 -6.12
CA ALA A 31 -6.05 14.66 -5.33
C ALA A 31 -5.41 15.83 -6.10
N LYS A 32 -6.16 16.88 -6.39
CA LYS A 32 -5.66 18.05 -7.13
C LYS A 32 -5.09 19.10 -6.19
N ARG A 33 -5.82 19.43 -5.13
CA ARG A 33 -5.39 20.40 -4.11
C ARG A 33 -4.88 19.65 -2.90
N ILE A 34 -3.62 19.89 -2.52
CA ILE A 34 -2.94 19.14 -1.47
C ILE A 34 -2.29 20.09 -0.47
N VAL A 35 -2.59 19.88 0.82
CA VAL A 35 -1.91 20.56 1.93
C VAL A 35 -0.90 19.60 2.55
N VAL A 36 0.35 20.03 2.66
CA VAL A 36 1.39 19.30 3.38
C VAL A 36 1.74 20.05 4.66
N LYS A 37 1.43 19.47 5.81
CA LYS A 37 1.80 19.99 7.11
C LYS A 37 3.12 19.38 7.57
N LEU A 38 4.06 20.23 7.96
CA LEU A 38 5.38 19.85 8.47
C LEU A 38 5.44 20.13 9.96
N GLY A 39 5.49 19.09 10.79
CA GLY A 39 5.68 19.23 12.23
C GLY A 39 7.06 19.78 12.59
N SER A 40 7.20 20.38 13.79
CA SER A 40 8.48 20.92 14.27
C SER A 40 9.62 19.91 14.17
N ALA A 41 9.40 18.66 14.60
CA ALA A 41 10.40 17.59 14.54
C ALA A 41 10.81 17.18 13.10
N VAL A 42 9.94 17.44 12.11
CA VAL A 42 10.25 17.26 10.69
C VAL A 42 11.15 18.39 10.20
N VAL A 43 10.87 19.63 10.60
CA VAL A 43 11.61 20.81 10.14
C VAL A 43 12.95 20.97 10.86
N THR A 44 13.08 20.52 12.10
CA THR A 44 14.29 20.68 12.94
C THR A 44 15.16 19.44 12.99
N ARG A 45 16.44 19.64 13.34
CA ARG A 45 17.37 18.56 13.66
C ARG A 45 17.03 17.95 15.04
N GLY A 46 17.56 16.76 15.31
CA GLY A 46 17.33 16.03 16.57
C GLY A 46 17.96 16.66 17.81
N ASP A 47 18.90 17.59 17.64
CA ASP A 47 19.48 18.43 18.70
C ASP A 47 18.64 19.70 18.97
N GLU A 48 17.51 19.86 18.27
CA GLU A 48 16.58 20.99 18.34
C GLU A 48 17.23 22.35 18.07
N CYS A 49 18.46 22.34 17.54
CA CYS A 49 19.26 23.51 17.23
C CYS A 49 19.43 23.60 15.72
N GLY A 50 18.41 24.17 15.07
CA GLY A 50 18.43 24.45 13.64
C GLY A 50 17.62 23.50 12.78
N LEU A 51 17.73 23.72 11.46
CA LEU A 51 16.87 23.10 10.46
C LEU A 51 17.48 21.81 9.89
N ALA A 52 16.63 20.82 9.63
CA ALA A 52 16.99 19.59 8.94
C ALA A 52 16.99 19.83 7.42
N LEU A 53 17.98 20.56 6.91
CA LEU A 53 18.02 21.02 5.51
C LEU A 53 17.86 19.90 4.48
N GLY A 54 18.53 18.77 4.63
CA GLY A 54 18.42 17.65 3.67
C GLY A 54 17.00 17.08 3.58
N ARG A 55 16.29 17.05 4.70
CA ARG A 55 14.89 16.59 4.76
C ARG A 55 13.93 17.64 4.19
N LEU A 56 14.15 18.92 4.50
CA LEU A 56 13.40 20.02 3.88
C LEU A 56 13.58 20.04 2.36
N ALA A 57 14.81 19.86 1.87
CA ALA A 57 15.10 19.79 0.45
C ALA A 57 14.34 18.63 -0.23
N SER A 58 14.34 17.44 0.37
CA SER A 58 13.57 16.28 -0.15
C SER A 58 12.06 16.54 -0.16
N ILE A 59 11.51 17.21 0.85
CA ILE A 59 10.10 17.60 0.89
C ILE A 59 9.79 18.62 -0.22
N VAL A 60 10.63 19.66 -0.37
CA VAL A 60 10.45 20.68 -1.40
C VAL A 60 10.55 20.07 -2.80
N GLU A 61 11.47 19.14 -3.02
CA GLU A 61 11.58 18.39 -4.28
C GLU A 61 10.27 17.65 -4.60
N GLN A 62 9.74 16.88 -3.66
CA GLN A 62 8.48 16.14 -3.85
C GLN A 62 7.28 17.06 -4.09
N VAL A 63 7.16 18.15 -3.33
CA VAL A 63 6.11 19.15 -3.53
C VAL A 63 6.25 19.81 -4.91
N SER A 64 7.48 20.12 -5.32
CA SER A 64 7.77 20.72 -6.63
C SER A 64 7.41 19.78 -7.78
N MET A 65 7.73 18.48 -7.65
CA MET A 65 7.33 17.46 -8.62
C MET A 65 5.80 17.41 -8.80
N LEU A 66 5.05 17.41 -7.69
CA LEU A 66 3.59 17.39 -7.73
C LEU A 66 2.99 18.70 -8.28
N GLN A 67 3.56 19.85 -7.92
CA GLN A 67 3.17 21.15 -8.48
C GLN A 67 3.37 21.17 -10.00
N ASN A 68 4.52 20.69 -10.49
CA ASN A 68 4.83 20.61 -11.92
C ASN A 68 3.96 19.59 -12.68
N GLN A 69 3.34 18.63 -11.98
CA GLN A 69 2.30 17.75 -12.55
C GLN A 69 0.93 18.43 -12.63
N GLY A 70 0.81 19.71 -12.26
CA GLY A 70 -0.42 20.49 -12.32
C GLY A 70 -1.30 20.38 -11.07
N ARG A 71 -0.73 19.98 -9.93
CA ARG A 71 -1.42 19.97 -8.63
C ARG A 71 -1.26 21.32 -7.93
N GLU A 72 -2.25 21.69 -7.13
CA GLU A 72 -2.23 22.91 -6.31
C GLU A 72 -1.68 22.58 -4.92
N MET A 73 -0.40 22.86 -4.68
CA MET A 73 0.27 22.54 -3.43
C MET A 73 0.28 23.72 -2.45
N MET A 74 0.06 23.43 -1.17
CA MET A 74 0.24 24.37 -0.06
C MET A 74 1.03 23.72 1.07
N ILE A 75 1.91 24.48 1.73
CA ILE A 75 2.69 23.98 2.88
C ILE A 75 2.25 24.71 4.14
N VAL A 76 1.98 23.96 5.20
CA VAL A 76 1.85 24.48 6.57
C VAL A 76 3.09 24.06 7.35
N THR A 77 3.99 25.01 7.65
CA THR A 77 5.27 24.70 8.29
C THR A 77 5.27 25.01 9.78
N SER A 78 6.21 24.43 10.52
CA SER A 78 6.63 24.84 11.87
C SER A 78 8.11 25.27 11.85
N GLY A 79 8.73 25.47 13.01
CA GLY A 79 10.20 25.54 13.14
C GLY A 79 10.82 26.94 13.24
N ALA A 80 10.03 28.01 13.05
CA ALA A 80 10.51 29.40 13.16
C ALA A 80 11.18 29.69 14.51
N VAL A 81 10.57 29.26 15.62
CA VAL A 81 11.14 29.42 16.97
C VAL A 81 12.48 28.70 17.12
N ALA A 82 12.59 27.46 16.64
CA ALA A 82 13.81 26.67 16.77
C ALA A 82 14.96 27.25 15.94
N PHE A 83 14.67 27.65 14.70
CA PHE A 83 15.64 28.33 13.84
C PHE A 83 16.07 29.69 14.40
N GLY A 84 15.13 30.45 14.95
CA GLY A 84 15.40 31.71 15.62
C GLY A 84 16.26 31.56 16.87
N LYS A 85 16.05 30.52 17.67
CA LYS A 85 16.91 30.20 18.82
C LYS A 85 18.35 29.98 18.38
N GLN A 86 18.57 29.20 17.32
CA GLN A 86 19.92 28.98 16.77
C GLN A 86 20.55 30.29 16.30
N ARG A 87 19.81 31.07 15.50
CA ARG A 87 20.28 32.33 14.91
C ARG A 87 20.60 33.39 15.97
N LEU A 88 19.71 33.60 16.95
CA LEU A 88 19.91 34.57 18.02
C LEU A 88 21.02 34.14 18.99
N ARG A 89 21.15 32.83 19.29
CA ARG A 89 22.31 32.33 20.06
C ARG A 89 23.62 32.66 19.37
N HIS A 90 23.70 32.40 18.06
CA HIS A 90 24.89 32.72 17.27
C HIS A 90 25.19 34.23 17.28
N GLU A 91 24.19 35.08 17.11
CA GLU A 91 24.35 36.55 17.11
C GLU A 91 24.78 37.09 18.49
N ILE A 92 24.23 36.55 19.58
CA ILE A 92 24.62 36.90 20.94
C ILE A 92 26.07 36.50 21.20
N LEU A 93 26.47 35.29 20.80
CA LEU A 93 27.85 34.83 20.96
C LEU A 93 28.82 35.74 20.18
N LEU A 94 28.52 36.05 18.91
CA LEU A 94 29.35 36.95 18.10
C LEU A 94 29.45 38.35 18.71
N SER A 95 28.32 38.94 19.10
CA SER A 95 28.30 40.29 19.68
C SER A 95 29.02 40.34 21.04
N GLN A 96 28.95 39.29 21.85
CA GLN A 96 29.69 39.16 23.10
C GLN A 96 31.21 39.03 22.86
N SER A 97 31.63 38.22 21.87
CA SER A 97 33.04 38.11 21.48
C SER A 97 33.62 39.44 21.00
N VAL A 98 32.87 40.20 20.17
CA VAL A 98 33.29 41.52 19.70
C VAL A 98 33.37 42.52 20.86
N ARG A 99 32.37 42.57 21.75
CA ARG A 99 32.42 43.44 22.94
C ARG A 99 33.59 43.10 23.86
N GLN A 100 33.90 41.82 24.04
CA GLN A 100 35.02 41.39 24.87
C GLN A 100 36.37 41.76 24.26
N ALA A 101 36.53 41.65 22.93
CA ALA A 101 37.72 42.12 22.22
C ALA A 101 37.93 43.64 22.36
N LEU A 102 36.83 44.41 22.34
CA LEU A 102 36.85 45.87 22.51
C LEU A 102 37.04 46.34 23.96
N HIS A 103 36.70 45.51 24.96
CA HIS A 103 36.81 45.82 26.39
C HIS A 103 38.01 45.14 27.08
N SER A 104 39.08 44.88 26.35
CA SER A 104 40.33 44.23 26.78
C SER A 104 41.16 44.98 27.85
N GLY A 105 40.54 45.86 28.65
CA GLY A 105 41.18 46.63 29.73
C GLY A 105 40.63 46.41 31.15
N GLN A 106 39.50 45.73 31.35
CA GLN A 106 38.98 45.45 32.70
C GLN A 106 38.51 44.01 32.86
N SER A 107 39.28 43.25 33.63
CA SER A 107 39.01 41.88 34.04
C SER A 107 37.71 41.77 34.83
N GLN A 108 36.77 40.98 34.32
CA GLN A 108 35.92 40.08 35.11
C GLN A 108 35.38 38.99 34.17
N LEU A 109 35.90 37.77 34.32
CA LEU A 109 35.33 36.54 33.76
C LEU A 109 33.98 36.27 34.45
N LYS A 110 32.90 36.92 34.00
CA LYS A 110 31.54 36.48 34.35
C LYS A 110 31.21 35.27 33.49
N ASP A 111 30.78 34.18 34.14
CA ASP A 111 30.29 32.97 33.48
C ASP A 111 29.39 33.32 32.29
N MET A 112 29.73 32.77 31.12
CA MET A 112 28.99 32.97 29.87
C MET A 112 27.66 32.21 29.91
N ALA A 113 26.72 32.67 30.73
CA ALA A 113 25.36 32.17 30.73
C ALA A 113 24.64 32.72 29.48
N ILE A 114 24.31 31.85 28.53
CA ILE A 114 23.45 32.19 27.39
C ILE A 114 22.07 32.58 27.98
N PRO A 115 21.58 33.81 27.72
CA PRO A 115 20.30 34.25 28.26
C PRO A 115 19.15 33.37 27.74
N VAL A 116 18.15 33.14 28.58
CA VAL A 116 16.90 32.48 28.18
C VAL A 116 16.24 33.33 27.10
N LEU A 117 16.20 32.81 25.88
CA LEU A 117 15.58 33.51 24.75
C LEU A 117 14.06 33.34 24.79
N GLU A 118 13.35 34.46 24.72
CA GLU A 118 11.89 34.47 24.62
C GLU A 118 11.44 33.85 23.27
N ALA A 119 10.41 33.00 23.32
CA ALA A 119 9.94 32.26 22.15
C ALA A 119 9.43 33.17 21.02
N ARG A 120 8.80 34.31 21.34
CA ARG A 120 8.27 35.26 20.33
C ARG A 120 9.38 35.97 19.58
N ALA A 121 10.40 36.45 20.29
CA ALA A 121 11.59 37.03 19.68
C ALA A 121 12.29 36.01 18.76
N CYS A 122 12.38 34.75 19.20
CA CYS A 122 12.89 33.66 18.37
C CYS A 122 12.01 33.43 17.14
N ALA A 123 10.68 33.37 17.28
CA ALA A 123 9.78 33.24 16.14
C ALA A 123 9.99 34.35 15.11
N ALA A 124 10.02 35.60 15.54
CA ALA A 124 10.23 36.76 14.67
C ALA A 124 11.58 36.68 13.93
N ALA A 125 12.67 36.39 14.65
CA ALA A 125 14.00 36.28 14.06
C ALA A 125 14.14 35.08 13.12
N GLY A 126 13.51 33.96 13.43
CA GLY A 126 13.59 32.73 12.64
C GLY A 126 12.64 32.71 11.44
N GLN A 127 11.49 33.36 11.51
CA GLN A 127 10.48 33.32 10.45
C GLN A 127 11.00 33.88 9.12
N SER A 128 11.77 34.98 9.17
CA SER A 128 12.36 35.59 7.98
C SER A 128 13.33 34.64 7.27
N GLY A 129 14.27 34.03 8.02
CA GLY A 129 15.24 33.12 7.42
C GLY A 129 14.65 31.76 7.04
N LEU A 130 13.63 31.27 7.74
CA LEU A 130 12.90 30.08 7.31
C LEU A 130 12.22 30.29 5.95
N MET A 131 11.61 31.46 5.73
CA MET A 131 11.00 31.80 4.45
C MET A 131 12.03 31.97 3.33
N ALA A 132 13.15 32.65 3.61
CA ALA A 132 14.24 32.79 2.64
C ALA A 132 14.79 31.42 2.18
N LEU A 133 14.84 30.44 3.09
CA LEU A 133 15.23 29.07 2.75
C LEU A 133 14.20 28.37 1.84
N TYR A 134 12.91 28.49 2.15
CA TYR A 134 11.87 27.94 1.26
C TYR A 134 11.93 28.57 -0.13
N GLU A 135 12.01 29.91 -0.21
CA GLU A 135 12.13 30.63 -1.47
C GLU A 135 13.36 30.18 -2.27
N ALA A 136 14.53 30.09 -1.62
CA ALA A 136 15.76 29.63 -2.27
C ALA A 136 15.63 28.18 -2.80
N MET A 137 15.00 27.28 -2.05
CA MET A 137 14.81 25.88 -2.45
C MET A 137 13.79 25.74 -3.60
N PHE A 138 12.63 26.41 -3.52
CA PHE A 138 11.61 26.35 -4.59
C PHE A 138 12.09 27.00 -5.89
N THR A 139 12.90 28.06 -5.80
CA THR A 139 13.50 28.71 -6.98
C THR A 139 14.37 27.74 -7.79
N GLN A 140 15.03 26.76 -7.17
CA GLN A 140 15.80 25.73 -7.90
C GLN A 140 14.92 24.89 -8.84
N TYR A 141 13.62 24.78 -8.54
CA TYR A 141 12.64 24.06 -9.33
C TYR A 141 11.79 24.99 -10.23
N SER A 142 12.18 26.25 -10.37
CA SER A 142 11.42 27.29 -11.10
C SER A 142 10.00 27.50 -10.59
N ILE A 143 9.80 27.29 -9.28
CA ILE A 143 8.52 27.51 -8.60
C ILE A 143 8.66 28.71 -7.68
N CYS A 144 7.67 29.61 -7.72
CA CYS A 144 7.59 30.71 -6.79
C CYS A 144 6.90 30.25 -5.50
N ALA A 145 7.40 30.69 -4.34
CA ALA A 145 6.78 30.47 -3.05
C ALA A 145 6.41 31.81 -2.42
N ALA A 146 5.28 31.85 -1.69
CA ALA A 146 4.80 33.07 -1.04
C ALA A 146 4.49 32.84 0.44
N GLN A 147 4.93 33.76 1.30
CA GLN A 147 4.67 33.70 2.73
C GLN A 147 3.24 34.14 3.07
N ILE A 148 2.58 33.38 3.95
CA ILE A 148 1.38 33.82 4.64
C ILE A 148 1.53 33.53 6.13
N LEU A 149 1.31 34.57 6.94
CA LEU A 149 1.29 34.48 8.39
C LEU A 149 -0.13 34.64 8.91
N VAL A 150 -0.56 33.71 9.75
CA VAL A 150 -1.92 33.68 10.29
C VAL A 150 -1.92 33.52 11.80
N THR A 151 -2.99 33.96 12.43
CA THR A 151 -3.31 33.73 13.84
C THR A 151 -4.65 33.00 13.93
N ASN A 152 -4.95 32.43 15.10
CA ASN A 152 -6.25 31.75 15.31
C ASN A 152 -7.44 32.69 15.04
N LEU A 153 -7.32 33.97 15.39
CA LEU A 153 -8.38 34.96 15.24
C LEU A 153 -8.77 35.22 13.77
N ASP A 154 -7.85 34.97 12.83
CA ASP A 154 -8.10 35.21 11.41
C ASP A 154 -9.09 34.22 10.79
N PHE A 155 -9.31 33.08 11.44
CA PHE A 155 -10.31 32.08 11.03
C PHE A 155 -11.68 32.30 11.71
N HIS A 156 -11.73 33.07 12.80
CA HIS A 156 -12.97 33.36 13.52
C HIS A 156 -13.71 34.58 12.96
N ASP A 157 -12.97 35.54 12.40
CA ASP A 157 -13.53 36.71 11.73
C ASP A 157 -13.88 36.39 10.26
N GLU A 158 -15.14 36.59 9.87
CA GLU A 158 -15.60 36.32 8.51
C GLU A 158 -14.85 37.09 7.42
N GLN A 159 -14.55 38.37 7.67
CA GLN A 159 -13.92 39.23 6.67
C GLN A 159 -12.46 38.84 6.47
N LYS A 160 -11.73 38.60 7.57
CA LYS A 160 -10.35 38.13 7.52
C LYS A 160 -10.24 36.77 6.85
N ARG A 161 -11.16 35.85 7.16
CA ARG A 161 -11.24 34.53 6.53
C ARG A 161 -11.46 34.64 5.02
N ARG A 162 -12.38 35.50 4.56
CA ARG A 162 -12.59 35.76 3.12
C ARG A 162 -11.35 36.36 2.45
N ASN A 163 -10.67 37.29 3.10
CA ASN A 163 -9.45 37.89 2.57
C ASN A 163 -8.33 36.84 2.43
N LEU A 164 -8.12 36.02 3.46
CA LEU A 164 -7.16 34.92 3.45
C LEU A 164 -7.47 33.93 2.31
N ASN A 165 -8.72 33.50 2.20
CA ASN A 165 -9.19 32.57 1.19
C ASN A 165 -8.99 33.14 -0.24
N GLY A 166 -9.34 34.42 -0.45
CA GLY A 166 -9.11 35.11 -1.72
C GLY A 166 -7.64 35.21 -2.10
N THR A 167 -6.77 35.51 -1.12
CA THR A 167 -5.31 35.60 -1.32
C THR A 167 -4.73 34.25 -1.72
N LEU A 168 -5.10 33.19 -0.99
CA LEU A 168 -4.65 31.83 -1.29
C LEU A 168 -5.10 31.36 -2.68
N HIS A 169 -6.35 31.61 -3.06
CA HIS A 169 -6.83 31.26 -4.40
C HIS A 169 -6.07 31.99 -5.50
N GLU A 170 -5.74 33.26 -5.31
CA GLU A 170 -5.01 34.03 -6.32
C GLU A 170 -3.55 33.55 -6.46
N LEU A 171 -2.89 33.22 -5.35
CA LEU A 171 -1.56 32.61 -5.39
C LEU A 171 -1.57 31.26 -6.13
N LEU A 172 -2.54 30.38 -5.83
CA LEU A 172 -2.66 29.09 -6.51
C LEU A 172 -2.95 29.26 -8.01
N ARG A 173 -3.78 30.23 -8.40
CA ARG A 173 -4.03 30.57 -9.81
C ARG A 173 -2.78 31.03 -10.55
N MET A 174 -1.88 31.72 -9.87
CA MET A 174 -0.58 32.14 -10.40
C MET A 174 0.48 31.03 -10.34
N ASN A 175 0.10 29.79 -9.98
CA ASN A 175 1.00 28.66 -9.82
C ASN A 175 2.10 28.90 -8.76
N ILE A 176 1.78 29.68 -7.72
CA ILE A 176 2.66 29.99 -6.59
C ILE A 176 2.31 29.05 -5.44
N VAL A 177 3.33 28.45 -4.80
CA VAL A 177 3.15 27.59 -3.62
C VAL A 177 3.05 28.45 -2.36
N PRO A 178 1.90 28.52 -1.67
CA PRO A 178 1.77 29.25 -0.43
C PRO A 178 2.47 28.48 0.71
N ILE A 179 3.29 29.19 1.48
CA ILE A 179 3.94 28.70 2.69
C ILE A 179 3.31 29.40 3.88
N ILE A 180 2.42 28.68 4.56
CA ILE A 180 1.63 29.17 5.69
C ILE A 180 2.33 28.80 7.01
N ASN A 181 2.44 29.75 7.93
CA ASN A 181 2.84 29.49 9.31
C ASN A 181 2.03 30.35 10.28
N THR A 182 1.97 29.91 11.54
CA THR A 182 1.41 30.70 12.63
C THR A 182 2.32 31.90 12.92
N ASN A 183 1.73 33.08 13.10
CA ASN A 183 2.46 34.29 13.48
C ASN A 183 2.78 34.31 14.99
N ASP A 184 3.65 33.41 15.43
CA ASP A 184 4.01 33.23 16.84
C ASP A 184 4.60 34.51 17.50
N ALA A 185 5.03 35.49 16.70
CA ALA A 185 5.53 36.77 17.20
C ALA A 185 4.44 37.62 17.89
N VAL A 186 3.17 37.45 17.53
CA VAL A 186 2.04 38.27 18.01
C VAL A 186 0.94 37.46 18.71
N VAL A 187 1.07 36.14 18.78
CA VAL A 187 0.09 35.26 19.43
C VAL A 187 0.21 35.38 20.97
N PRO A 188 -0.91 35.51 21.71
CA PRO A 188 -0.91 35.56 23.18
C PRO A 188 -0.32 34.27 23.79
N PRO A 189 0.26 34.33 25.01
CA PRO A 189 0.84 33.15 25.64
C PRO A 189 -0.27 32.10 25.84
N PRO A 190 0.03 30.80 25.76
CA PRO A 190 -0.97 29.77 26.00
C PRO A 190 -1.49 29.90 27.44
N GLU A 191 -2.78 30.23 27.60
CA GLU A 191 -3.44 30.21 28.91
C GLU A 191 -3.59 28.75 29.39
N PRO A 192 -3.16 28.44 30.63
CA PRO A 192 -3.43 27.14 31.23
C PRO A 192 -4.91 27.08 31.62
N ASN A 193 -5.66 26.13 31.06
CA ASN A 193 -7.08 25.80 31.36
C ASN A 193 -8.18 26.59 30.61
N SER A 194 -8.25 26.46 29.28
CA SER A 194 -9.41 26.89 28.49
C SER A 194 -9.96 25.78 27.58
N ASP A 195 -10.08 24.55 28.11
CA ASP A 195 -10.65 23.41 27.39
C ASP A 195 -12.18 23.28 27.54
N LEU A 196 -12.86 24.37 27.92
CA LEU A 196 -14.31 24.41 28.08
C LEU A 196 -14.91 25.53 27.24
N GLN A 197 -15.41 25.19 26.04
CA GLN A 197 -16.77 25.51 25.55
C GLN A 197 -16.93 25.18 24.04
N GLY A 198 -17.83 24.24 23.73
CA GLY A 198 -18.39 24.02 22.39
C GLY A 198 -17.90 22.76 21.65
N VAL A 199 -18.83 21.81 21.40
CA VAL A 199 -18.58 20.53 20.73
C VAL A 199 -18.09 20.67 19.26
N ASN A 200 -18.10 21.88 18.69
CA ASN A 200 -17.76 22.12 17.26
C ASN A 200 -16.60 23.11 17.02
N VAL A 201 -15.78 23.44 18.02
CA VAL A 201 -14.67 24.40 17.84
C VAL A 201 -13.34 23.79 18.28
N ILE A 202 -12.45 23.49 17.34
CA ILE A 202 -11.05 23.16 17.66
C ILE A 202 -10.38 24.42 18.22
N SER A 203 -9.82 24.41 19.42
CA SER A 203 -8.95 25.51 19.84
C SER A 203 -7.60 25.38 19.11
N VAL A 204 -7.22 26.38 18.30
CA VAL A 204 -5.95 26.37 17.55
C VAL A 204 -4.85 26.79 18.52
N LYS A 205 -4.30 25.80 19.23
CA LYS A 205 -3.07 25.95 20.01
C LYS A 205 -1.85 25.41 19.26
N ASP A 206 -2.04 24.63 18.17
CA ASP A 206 -0.97 23.98 17.41
C ASP A 206 -1.15 24.09 15.87
N ASN A 207 -0.04 23.91 15.13
CA ASN A 207 -0.03 23.95 13.66
C ASN A 207 -0.82 22.80 13.01
N ASP A 208 -1.12 21.73 13.76
CA ASP A 208 -2.00 20.64 13.31
C ASP A 208 -3.43 21.13 13.12
N SER A 209 -3.98 21.83 14.12
CA SER A 209 -5.29 22.46 14.05
C SER A 209 -5.38 23.52 12.95
N LEU A 210 -4.30 24.29 12.76
CA LEU A 210 -4.20 25.26 11.66
C LEU A 210 -4.31 24.56 10.29
N ALA A 211 -3.54 23.50 10.08
CA ALA A 211 -3.53 22.78 8.81
C ALA A 211 -4.89 22.16 8.49
N ALA A 212 -5.55 21.57 9.49
CA ALA A 212 -6.90 21.02 9.33
C ALA A 212 -7.92 22.09 8.91
N ARG A 213 -7.94 23.23 9.62
CA ARG A 213 -8.83 24.36 9.30
C ARG A 213 -8.57 24.94 7.91
N LEU A 214 -7.31 25.18 7.58
CA LEU A 214 -6.90 25.67 6.27
C LEU A 214 -7.35 24.70 5.17
N ALA A 215 -7.15 23.40 5.38
CA ALA A 215 -7.49 22.39 4.39
C ALA A 215 -8.99 22.37 4.08
N VAL A 216 -9.84 22.43 5.11
CA VAL A 216 -11.30 22.49 4.94
C VAL A 216 -11.77 23.81 4.30
N GLU A 217 -11.24 24.95 4.76
CA GLU A 217 -11.59 26.26 4.22
C GLU A 217 -11.20 26.39 2.74
N MET A 218 -10.05 25.82 2.36
CA MET A 218 -9.58 25.75 0.98
C MET A 218 -10.15 24.57 0.20
N LYS A 219 -11.08 23.77 0.77
CA LYS A 219 -11.68 22.59 0.12
C LYS A 219 -10.63 21.68 -0.51
N THR A 220 -9.60 21.36 0.28
CA THR A 220 -8.46 20.56 -0.13
C THR A 220 -8.90 19.11 -0.31
N ASP A 221 -8.39 18.42 -1.33
CA ASP A 221 -8.69 17.01 -1.56
C ASP A 221 -7.94 16.12 -0.56
N LEU A 222 -6.68 16.47 -0.26
CA LEU A 222 -5.79 15.71 0.62
C LEU A 222 -4.96 16.60 1.55
N LEU A 223 -5.01 16.31 2.85
CA LEU A 223 -4.13 16.84 3.89
C LEU A 223 -3.13 15.75 4.31
N ILE A 224 -1.83 16.00 4.10
CA ILE A 224 -0.73 15.14 4.54
C ILE A 224 -0.10 15.77 5.79
N VAL A 225 -0.18 15.09 6.93
CA VAL A 225 0.41 15.50 8.20
C VAL A 225 1.71 14.73 8.42
N LEU A 226 2.84 15.38 8.18
CA LEU A 226 4.16 14.81 8.44
C LEU A 226 4.61 15.12 9.89
N SER A 227 4.93 14.08 10.64
CA SER A 227 5.45 14.16 12.02
C SER A 227 6.66 13.25 12.22
N ASP A 228 7.13 13.15 13.46
CA ASP A 228 8.08 12.15 13.99
C ASP A 228 7.48 10.77 14.27
N VAL A 229 6.18 10.58 14.07
CA VAL A 229 5.48 9.30 14.26
C VAL A 229 5.19 8.62 12.92
N GLU A 230 5.20 7.28 12.89
CA GLU A 230 4.85 6.50 11.69
C GLU A 230 3.37 6.62 11.30
N GLY A 231 2.49 6.70 12.28
CA GLY A 231 1.04 6.82 12.11
C GLY A 231 0.34 6.43 13.41
N LEU A 232 -0.86 5.87 13.29
CA LEU A 232 -1.59 5.27 14.40
C LEU A 232 -1.18 3.80 14.52
N PHE A 233 -1.08 3.32 15.76
CA PHE A 233 -0.81 1.92 16.06
C PHE A 233 -2.03 1.30 16.76
N ASP A 234 -2.19 -0.02 16.60
CA ASP A 234 -3.22 -0.80 17.29
C ASP A 234 -2.97 -0.93 18.80
N SER A 235 -1.72 -0.77 19.22
CA SER A 235 -1.26 -0.82 20.61
C SER A 235 -0.16 0.24 20.84
N PRO A 236 0.22 0.55 22.10
CA PRO A 236 1.18 1.59 22.38
C PRO A 236 2.51 1.41 21.61
N PRO A 237 3.03 2.45 20.94
CA PRO A 237 4.24 2.33 20.14
C PRO A 237 5.44 1.93 21.01
N GLY A 238 6.14 0.86 20.61
CA GLY A 238 7.30 0.32 21.33
C GLY A 238 7.06 -1.00 22.07
N SER A 239 5.84 -1.54 22.08
CA SER A 239 5.63 -2.97 22.36
C SER A 239 6.07 -3.82 21.16
N ASP A 240 6.55 -5.04 21.41
CA ASP A 240 7.00 -5.96 20.35
C ASP A 240 5.91 -6.29 19.32
N ASP A 241 4.64 -6.15 19.71
CA ASP A 241 3.47 -6.47 18.88
C ASP A 241 2.76 -5.24 18.28
N ALA A 242 3.28 -4.02 18.46
CA ALA A 242 2.62 -2.82 17.91
C ALA A 242 2.63 -2.82 16.38
N LYS A 243 1.44 -2.85 15.76
CA LYS A 243 1.28 -2.79 14.30
C LYS A 243 0.71 -1.45 13.87
N LEU A 244 1.27 -0.92 12.79
CA LEU A 244 0.79 0.31 12.15
C LEU A 244 -0.60 0.07 11.54
N ILE A 245 -1.54 0.98 11.80
CA ILE A 245 -2.87 0.99 11.20
C ILE A 245 -2.77 1.73 9.86
N ASP A 246 -2.92 1.01 8.74
CA ASP A 246 -2.85 1.61 7.41
C ASP A 246 -4.06 2.49 7.07
N ILE A 247 -5.24 2.08 7.54
CA ILE A 247 -6.53 2.76 7.35
C ILE A 247 -7.25 2.85 8.68
N PHE A 248 -7.54 4.07 9.11
CA PHE A 248 -8.32 4.34 10.31
C PHE A 248 -9.74 4.77 9.93
N TYR A 249 -10.72 4.06 10.48
CA TYR A 249 -12.14 4.39 10.40
C TYR A 249 -12.60 5.03 11.73
N PRO A 250 -13.20 6.23 11.72
CA PRO A 250 -13.61 6.93 12.95
C PRO A 250 -14.50 6.13 13.89
N GLY A 251 -15.30 5.17 13.38
CA GLY A 251 -16.12 4.31 14.24
C GLY A 251 -15.33 3.35 15.13
N ASP A 252 -14.05 3.12 14.83
CA ASP A 252 -13.16 2.25 15.61
C ASP A 252 -12.32 3.06 16.64
N GLN A 253 -12.75 4.29 16.99
CA GLN A 253 -11.99 5.17 17.90
C GLN A 253 -11.77 4.58 19.30
N GLN A 254 -12.63 3.66 19.75
CA GLN A 254 -12.47 2.99 21.06
C GLN A 254 -11.34 1.95 21.11
N SER A 255 -10.85 1.48 19.95
CA SER A 255 -9.80 0.46 19.88
C SER A 255 -8.39 1.02 19.69
N VAL A 256 -8.21 2.35 19.66
CA VAL A 256 -6.90 2.98 19.46
C VAL A 256 -6.37 3.53 20.77
N THR A 257 -5.16 3.11 21.16
CA THR A 257 -4.46 3.64 22.34
C THR A 257 -3.50 4.74 21.93
N PHE A 258 -3.72 5.97 22.38
CA PHE A 258 -2.82 7.09 22.08
C PHE A 258 -1.58 7.05 22.99
N GLY A 259 -0.39 6.98 22.39
CA GLY A 259 0.89 7.10 23.09
C GLY A 259 1.10 8.48 23.74
N THR A 260 2.07 8.55 24.65
CA THR A 260 2.41 9.76 25.41
C THR A 260 2.92 10.92 24.54
N LYS A 261 2.76 12.16 25.04
CA LYS A 261 3.09 13.43 24.36
C LYS A 261 4.52 13.43 23.80
N SER A 262 4.70 13.90 22.54
CA SER A 262 6.01 14.08 21.91
C SER A 262 6.90 15.05 22.71
N ARG A 263 8.22 14.83 22.74
CA ARG A 263 9.19 15.66 23.48
C ARG A 263 9.26 17.14 23.04
N VAL A 264 8.88 17.44 21.78
CA VAL A 264 9.16 18.75 21.13
C VAL A 264 7.94 19.46 20.52
N GLY A 265 6.79 18.78 20.42
CA GLY A 265 5.55 19.34 19.91
C GLY A 265 4.62 19.81 21.03
N MET A 266 3.92 20.92 20.83
CA MET A 266 2.87 21.39 21.77
C MET A 266 1.65 20.44 21.81
N GLY A 267 1.45 19.62 20.77
CA GLY A 267 0.33 18.68 20.62
C GLY A 267 0.76 17.21 20.55
N GLY A 268 0.15 16.37 21.39
CA GLY A 268 0.33 14.91 21.39
C GLY A 268 -0.32 14.20 20.19
N MET A 269 -0.29 12.86 20.15
CA MET A 269 -0.97 12.08 19.10
C MET A 269 -2.48 12.34 19.06
N GLU A 270 -3.10 12.53 20.22
CA GLU A 270 -4.51 12.88 20.35
C GLU A 270 -4.88 14.16 19.59
N ALA A 271 -4.04 15.21 19.67
CA ALA A 271 -4.29 16.47 18.98
C ALA A 271 -4.24 16.30 17.45
N LYS A 272 -3.29 15.50 16.94
CA LYS A 272 -3.17 15.18 15.51
C LYS A 272 -4.37 14.40 15.00
N VAL A 273 -4.81 13.39 15.76
CA VAL A 273 -5.98 12.58 15.42
C VAL A 273 -7.26 13.43 15.45
N LYS A 274 -7.41 14.31 16.44
CA LYS A 274 -8.55 15.25 16.51
C LYS A 274 -8.58 16.21 15.32
N ALA A 275 -7.43 16.78 14.94
CA ALA A 275 -7.31 17.62 13.76
C ALA A 275 -7.63 16.86 12.45
N ALA A 276 -7.12 15.63 12.32
CA ALA A 276 -7.39 14.77 11.17
C ALA A 276 -8.87 14.39 11.05
N LEU A 277 -9.51 14.00 12.16
CA LEU A 277 -10.94 13.67 12.20
C LEU A 277 -11.82 14.86 11.80
N TRP A 278 -11.48 16.06 12.26
CA TRP A 278 -12.23 17.26 11.91
C TRP A 278 -12.06 17.64 10.43
N ALA A 279 -10.84 17.52 9.89
CA ALA A 279 -10.62 17.73 8.46
C ALA A 279 -11.38 16.70 7.61
N LEU A 280 -11.41 15.44 8.05
CA LEU A 280 -12.20 14.37 7.42
C LEU A 280 -13.69 14.72 7.39
N GLN A 281 -14.26 15.12 8.53
CA GLN A 281 -15.66 15.59 8.62
C GLN A 281 -15.94 16.82 7.74
N GLY A 282 -14.93 17.66 7.50
CA GLY A 282 -14.98 18.77 6.57
C GLY A 282 -14.83 18.38 5.09
N GLY A 283 -14.77 17.08 4.77
CA GLY A 283 -14.69 16.55 3.41
C GLY A 283 -13.27 16.46 2.83
N THR A 284 -12.23 16.60 3.65
CA THR A 284 -10.82 16.50 3.24
C THR A 284 -10.25 15.12 3.61
N SER A 285 -9.64 14.39 2.68
CA SER A 285 -8.91 13.16 3.03
C SER A 285 -7.66 13.48 3.83
N VAL A 286 -7.33 12.65 4.83
CA VAL A 286 -6.16 12.91 5.69
C VAL A 286 -5.24 11.70 5.77
N VAL A 287 -3.93 11.93 5.70
CA VAL A 287 -2.91 10.92 5.98
C VAL A 287 -1.94 11.47 7.03
N ILE A 288 -1.70 10.70 8.10
CA ILE A 288 -0.66 10.99 9.09
C ILE A 288 0.52 10.05 8.83
N ALA A 289 1.72 10.59 8.62
CA ALA A 289 2.90 9.81 8.29
C ALA A 289 4.19 10.36 8.92
N ASN A 290 5.24 9.54 8.93
CA ASN A 290 6.55 9.93 9.38
C ASN A 290 7.30 10.74 8.32
N GLY A 291 7.73 11.95 8.67
CA GLY A 291 8.59 12.79 7.84
C GLY A 291 10.07 12.77 8.25
N THR A 292 10.45 12.07 9.33
CA THR A 292 11.80 12.11 9.92
C THR A 292 12.73 10.98 9.49
N HIS A 293 12.19 9.82 9.12
CA HIS A 293 12.92 8.56 8.98
C HIS A 293 13.53 8.37 7.56
N PRO A 294 14.87 8.32 7.41
CA PRO A 294 15.55 8.34 6.09
C PRO A 294 15.16 7.20 5.13
N LYS A 295 14.84 6.00 5.66
CA LYS A 295 14.43 4.84 4.84
C LYS A 295 12.99 4.94 4.28
N ILE A 296 12.17 5.83 4.84
CA ILE A 296 10.75 6.05 4.49
C ILE A 296 10.57 7.45 3.85
N SER A 297 11.42 8.42 4.21
CA SER A 297 11.23 9.84 3.89
C SER A 297 11.70 10.27 2.49
N GLY A 298 12.39 9.41 1.73
CA GLY A 298 12.92 9.80 0.41
C GLY A 298 11.82 10.26 -0.56
N HIS A 299 10.64 9.64 -0.46
CA HIS A 299 9.50 9.87 -1.36
C HIS A 299 8.14 9.83 -0.63
N VAL A 300 8.09 10.14 0.67
CA VAL A 300 6.88 10.00 1.50
C VAL A 300 5.63 10.68 0.94
N ILE A 301 5.72 11.92 0.45
CA ILE A 301 4.58 12.68 -0.08
C ILE A 301 4.11 12.05 -1.40
N THR A 302 5.05 11.76 -2.31
CA THR A 302 4.73 11.15 -3.60
C THR A 302 4.17 9.72 -3.43
N ASP A 303 4.72 8.93 -2.50
CA ASP A 303 4.26 7.58 -2.18
C ASP A 303 2.83 7.60 -1.62
N ILE A 304 2.52 8.55 -0.73
CA ILE A 304 1.17 8.76 -0.21
C ILE A 304 0.20 9.12 -1.33
N VAL A 305 0.59 10.06 -2.21
CA VAL A 305 -0.25 10.48 -3.34
C VAL A 305 -0.45 9.33 -4.33
N GLU A 306 0.55 8.49 -4.57
CA GLU A 306 0.42 7.30 -5.42
C GLU A 306 -0.48 6.21 -4.81
N GLY A 307 -0.78 6.32 -3.50
CA GLY A 307 -1.67 5.41 -2.80
C GLY A 307 -0.97 4.27 -2.08
N LYS A 308 0.37 4.30 -1.95
CA LYS A 308 1.16 3.30 -1.23
C LYS A 308 0.86 3.34 0.27
N LYS A 309 1.01 2.21 0.98
CA LYS A 309 0.78 2.06 2.44
C LYS A 309 1.87 2.76 3.29
N VAL A 310 1.91 4.09 3.22
CA VAL A 310 2.77 4.94 4.05
C VAL A 310 1.92 5.73 5.04
N GLY A 311 2.18 5.53 6.33
CA GLY A 311 1.41 6.12 7.43
C GLY A 311 -0.05 5.66 7.48
N THR A 312 -0.88 6.37 8.24
CA THR A 312 -2.30 6.03 8.44
C THR A 312 -3.20 6.93 7.62
N PHE A 313 -4.05 6.33 6.77
CA PHE A 313 -5.07 7.01 5.98
C PHE A 313 -6.41 7.02 6.73
N PHE A 314 -7.02 8.19 6.85
CA PHE A 314 -8.30 8.37 7.51
C PHE A 314 -9.43 8.27 6.48
N SER A 315 -10.36 7.33 6.67
CA SER A 315 -11.47 7.09 5.76
C SER A 315 -12.81 7.05 6.49
N GLU A 316 -13.85 7.61 5.87
CA GLU A 316 -15.24 7.48 6.34
C GLU A 316 -15.83 6.10 6.01
N VAL A 317 -15.15 5.29 5.20
CA VAL A 317 -15.61 3.96 4.81
C VAL A 317 -14.79 2.92 5.56
N LYS A 318 -15.46 2.11 6.39
CA LYS A 318 -14.83 0.96 7.02
C LYS A 318 -14.34 0.00 5.93
N PRO A 319 -13.07 -0.44 5.94
CA PRO A 319 -12.60 -1.46 5.02
C PRO A 319 -13.51 -2.69 5.07
N ALA A 320 -13.94 -3.17 3.90
CA ALA A 320 -14.80 -4.34 3.81
C ALA A 320 -13.96 -5.61 3.97
N GLY A 321 -14.17 -6.34 5.07
CA GLY A 321 -13.50 -7.60 5.35
C GLY A 321 -12.18 -7.45 6.12
N PRO A 322 -11.51 -8.59 6.42
CA PRO A 322 -10.22 -8.59 7.09
C PRO A 322 -9.12 -7.95 6.24
N THR A 323 -8.11 -7.36 6.89
CA THR A 323 -6.91 -6.88 6.19
C THR A 323 -6.12 -8.05 5.62
N VAL A 324 -5.17 -7.78 4.72
CA VAL A 324 -4.34 -8.84 4.12
C VAL A 324 -3.50 -9.57 5.17
N GLU A 325 -3.00 -8.84 6.16
CA GLU A 325 -2.25 -9.39 7.28
C GLU A 325 -3.13 -10.32 8.11
N GLN A 326 -4.38 -9.92 8.38
CA GLN A 326 -5.36 -10.77 9.06
C GLN A 326 -5.71 -12.01 8.22
N GLN A 327 -5.90 -11.85 6.90
CA GLN A 327 -6.10 -12.98 5.99
C GLN A 327 -4.92 -13.95 6.02
N ALA A 328 -3.68 -13.43 6.03
CA ALA A 328 -2.48 -14.25 6.11
C ALA A 328 -2.36 -14.98 7.46
N GLU A 329 -2.72 -14.33 8.56
CA GLU A 329 -2.79 -14.96 9.89
C GLU A 329 -3.87 -16.05 9.95
N MET A 330 -5.05 -15.79 9.39
CA MET A 330 -6.12 -16.78 9.24
C MET A 330 -5.66 -17.98 8.40
N ALA A 331 -5.03 -17.73 7.25
CA ALA A 331 -4.49 -18.78 6.39
C ALA A 331 -3.40 -19.61 7.10
N ARG A 332 -2.55 -18.96 7.91
CA ARG A 332 -1.54 -19.64 8.72
C ARG A 332 -2.16 -20.53 9.80
N ALA A 333 -3.13 -20.01 10.55
CA ALA A 333 -3.82 -20.77 11.58
C ALA A 333 -4.62 -21.93 10.96
N GLY A 334 -5.40 -21.65 9.93
CA GLY A 334 -6.17 -22.62 9.18
C GLY A 334 -5.31 -23.69 8.52
N GLY A 335 -4.15 -23.32 7.95
CA GLY A 335 -3.18 -24.24 7.38
C GLY A 335 -2.61 -25.22 8.42
N ARG A 336 -2.34 -24.76 9.65
CA ARG A 336 -1.91 -25.65 10.76
C ARG A 336 -3.02 -26.63 11.15
N THR A 337 -4.26 -26.17 11.24
CA THR A 337 -5.40 -27.06 11.51
C THR A 337 -5.59 -28.06 10.37
N LEU A 338 -5.42 -27.63 9.12
CA LEU A 338 -5.51 -28.47 7.93
C LEU A 338 -4.42 -29.55 7.91
N ALA A 339 -3.18 -29.19 8.28
CA ALA A 339 -2.07 -30.13 8.41
C ALA A 339 -2.30 -31.20 9.48
N ALA A 340 -3.05 -30.87 10.54
CA ALA A 340 -3.37 -31.77 11.64
C ALA A 340 -4.53 -32.74 11.33
N LEU A 341 -5.30 -32.51 10.26
CA LEU A 341 -6.35 -33.43 9.83
C LEU A 341 -5.77 -34.76 9.35
N GLN A 342 -6.59 -35.82 9.44
CA GLN A 342 -6.25 -37.09 8.81
C GLN A 342 -6.24 -36.97 7.29
N PRO A 343 -5.40 -37.75 6.57
CA PRO A 343 -5.32 -37.66 5.12
C PRO A 343 -6.66 -37.88 4.40
N GLU A 344 -7.51 -38.76 4.94
CA GLU A 344 -8.85 -39.06 4.40
C GLU A 344 -9.77 -37.85 4.49
N GLN A 345 -9.67 -37.06 5.56
CA GLN A 345 -10.46 -35.83 5.73
C GLN A 345 -10.04 -34.76 4.72
N ARG A 346 -8.73 -34.63 4.45
CA ARG A 346 -8.24 -33.71 3.40
C ARG A 346 -8.71 -34.16 2.01
N ALA A 347 -8.68 -35.47 1.74
CA ALA A 347 -9.20 -36.03 0.49
C ALA A 347 -10.71 -35.79 0.34
N GLU A 348 -11.49 -35.96 1.40
CA GLU A 348 -12.94 -35.73 1.42
C GLU A 348 -13.30 -34.28 1.03
N ILE A 349 -12.56 -33.29 1.54
CA ILE A 349 -12.72 -31.87 1.15
C ILE A 349 -12.52 -31.72 -0.37
N ILE A 350 -11.47 -32.33 -0.92
CA ILE A 350 -11.16 -32.22 -2.35
C ILE A 350 -12.21 -32.93 -3.21
N TYR A 351 -12.70 -34.09 -2.77
CA TYR A 351 -13.80 -34.78 -3.43
C TYR A 351 -15.06 -33.92 -3.44
N ARG A 352 -15.42 -33.32 -2.30
CA ARG A 352 -16.56 -32.40 -2.22
C ARG A 352 -16.40 -31.22 -3.18
N LEU A 353 -15.21 -30.62 -3.24
CA LEU A 353 -14.95 -29.52 -4.18
C LEU A 353 -15.12 -29.97 -5.64
N ALA A 354 -14.66 -31.17 -6.00
CA ALA A 354 -14.84 -31.73 -7.35
C ALA A 354 -16.33 -31.94 -7.71
N ASP A 355 -17.14 -32.39 -6.75
CA ASP A 355 -18.58 -32.56 -6.93
C ASP A 355 -19.27 -31.19 -7.08
N LEU A 356 -18.93 -30.21 -6.24
CA LEU A 356 -19.45 -28.84 -6.32
C LEU A 356 -19.16 -28.15 -7.66
N LEU A 357 -17.98 -28.38 -8.25
CA LEU A 357 -17.67 -27.86 -9.59
C LEU A 357 -18.58 -28.44 -10.68
N THR A 358 -19.10 -29.65 -10.46
CA THR A 358 -20.01 -30.33 -11.38
C THR A 358 -21.46 -29.91 -11.13
N ASP A 359 -21.88 -29.88 -9.87
CA ASP A 359 -23.24 -29.53 -9.44
C ASP A 359 -23.56 -28.07 -9.74
N GLN A 360 -22.63 -27.15 -9.42
CA GLN A 360 -22.80 -25.70 -9.58
C GLN A 360 -22.28 -25.17 -10.91
N ARG A 361 -22.14 -26.05 -11.91
CA ARG A 361 -21.57 -25.72 -13.23
C ARG A 361 -22.24 -24.52 -13.88
N GLU A 362 -23.57 -24.48 -13.89
CA GLU A 362 -24.33 -23.42 -14.57
C GLU A 362 -24.07 -22.05 -13.92
N GLU A 363 -23.97 -21.99 -12.59
CA GLU A 363 -23.64 -20.76 -11.87
C GLU A 363 -22.21 -20.29 -12.16
N ILE A 364 -21.24 -21.22 -12.22
CA ILE A 364 -19.85 -20.92 -12.55
C ILE A 364 -19.74 -20.34 -13.97
N LEU A 365 -20.41 -20.95 -14.94
CA LEU A 365 -20.41 -20.49 -16.32
C LEU A 365 -21.10 -19.13 -16.47
N LEU A 366 -22.18 -18.89 -15.70
CA LEU A 366 -22.86 -17.59 -15.68
C LEU A 366 -21.98 -16.48 -15.09
N ALA A 367 -21.23 -16.77 -14.02
CA ALA A 367 -20.25 -15.85 -13.47
C ALA A 367 -19.11 -15.56 -14.45
N ASN A 368 -18.59 -16.59 -15.12
CA ASN A 368 -17.54 -16.43 -16.13
C ASN A 368 -18.00 -15.64 -17.35
N LYS A 369 -19.26 -15.81 -17.77
CA LYS A 369 -19.85 -15.03 -18.85
C LYS A 369 -19.84 -13.53 -18.54
N LYS A 370 -20.15 -13.13 -17.31
CA LYS A 370 -20.07 -11.71 -16.88
C LYS A 370 -18.63 -11.17 -16.99
N ASP A 371 -17.64 -11.95 -16.54
CA ASP A 371 -16.23 -11.56 -16.67
C ASP A 371 -15.81 -11.38 -18.14
N LEU A 372 -16.23 -12.28 -19.03
CA LEU A 372 -15.96 -12.20 -20.47
C LEU A 372 -16.63 -10.97 -21.11
N GLU A 373 -17.91 -10.72 -20.82
CA GLU A 373 -18.65 -9.55 -21.32
C GLU A 373 -18.01 -8.24 -20.84
N GLU A 374 -17.58 -8.16 -19.58
CA GLU A 374 -16.88 -6.98 -19.07
C GLU A 374 -15.50 -6.78 -19.71
N ALA A 375 -14.78 -7.86 -19.98
CA ALA A 375 -13.46 -7.82 -20.61
C ALA A 375 -13.55 -7.37 -22.08
N GLU A 376 -14.57 -7.81 -22.81
CA GLU A 376 -14.85 -7.42 -24.19
C GLU A 376 -15.33 -5.96 -24.29
N ASN A 377 -16.35 -5.58 -23.50
CA ASN A 377 -16.96 -4.25 -23.56
C ASN A 377 -15.99 -3.12 -23.20
N LYS A 378 -15.01 -3.39 -22.34
CA LYS A 378 -14.00 -2.39 -21.94
C LYS A 378 -12.86 -2.27 -22.96
N GLY A 379 -12.80 -3.11 -24.01
CA GLY A 379 -11.74 -3.09 -25.02
C GLY A 379 -10.32 -3.29 -24.47
N ARG A 380 -10.18 -3.92 -23.30
CA ARG A 380 -8.97 -3.83 -22.45
C ARG A 380 -8.11 -5.08 -22.42
N LEU A 381 -8.61 -6.24 -22.85
CA LEU A 381 -7.88 -7.50 -22.72
C LEU A 381 -7.45 -8.03 -24.09
N ALA A 382 -6.16 -8.40 -24.20
CA ALA A 382 -5.63 -9.04 -25.39
C ALA A 382 -6.26 -10.44 -25.60
N LEU A 383 -6.42 -10.86 -26.85
CA LEU A 383 -7.01 -12.17 -27.21
C LEU A 383 -6.41 -13.37 -26.45
N PRO A 384 -5.09 -13.46 -26.20
CA PRO A 384 -4.53 -14.57 -25.43
C PRO A 384 -5.01 -14.61 -23.97
N LEU A 385 -5.29 -13.45 -23.36
CA LEU A 385 -5.81 -13.37 -22.00
C LEU A 385 -7.30 -13.75 -21.95
N LEU A 386 -8.09 -13.35 -22.95
CA LEU A 386 -9.50 -13.79 -23.08
C LEU A 386 -9.62 -15.31 -23.20
N LYS A 387 -8.79 -15.95 -24.03
CA LYS A 387 -8.77 -17.42 -24.16
C LYS A 387 -8.47 -18.11 -22.82
N ARG A 388 -7.54 -17.55 -22.04
CA ARG A 388 -7.20 -18.06 -20.70
C ARG A 388 -8.33 -17.82 -19.69
N LEU A 389 -9.04 -16.69 -19.79
CA LEU A 389 -10.14 -16.31 -18.91
C LEU A 389 -11.37 -17.21 -19.07
N SER A 390 -11.63 -17.70 -20.29
CA SER A 390 -12.80 -18.53 -20.58
C SER A 390 -12.82 -19.86 -19.82
N LEU A 391 -13.96 -20.16 -19.19
CA LEU A 391 -14.31 -21.47 -18.64
C LEU A 391 -15.32 -22.16 -19.56
N SER A 392 -15.13 -23.46 -19.77
CA SER A 392 -16.05 -24.30 -20.54
C SER A 392 -16.43 -25.52 -19.73
N THR A 393 -17.54 -26.17 -20.10
CA THR A 393 -17.96 -27.43 -19.48
C THR A 393 -16.85 -28.49 -19.54
N SER A 394 -16.11 -28.57 -20.65
CA SER A 394 -14.97 -29.47 -20.78
C SER A 394 -13.86 -29.14 -19.77
N LYS A 395 -13.50 -27.86 -19.60
CA LYS A 395 -12.50 -27.45 -18.59
C LYS A 395 -12.96 -27.79 -17.17
N LEU A 396 -14.22 -27.54 -16.82
CA LEU A 396 -14.76 -27.86 -15.49
C LEU A 396 -14.76 -29.37 -15.24
N ASN A 397 -15.10 -30.18 -16.23
CA ASN A 397 -15.01 -31.64 -16.13
C ASN A 397 -13.56 -32.11 -15.91
N SER A 398 -12.61 -31.57 -16.69
CA SER A 398 -11.19 -31.88 -16.53
C SER A 398 -10.66 -31.46 -15.15
N LEU A 399 -11.11 -30.31 -14.63
CA LEU A 399 -10.78 -29.86 -13.27
C LEU A 399 -11.32 -30.83 -12.22
N ALA A 400 -12.59 -31.22 -12.30
CA ALA A 400 -13.19 -32.17 -11.36
C ALA A 400 -12.46 -33.52 -11.38
N ILE A 401 -12.09 -34.04 -12.57
CA ILE A 401 -11.29 -35.27 -12.69
C ILE A 401 -9.91 -35.09 -12.04
N GLY A 402 -9.21 -33.98 -12.33
CA GLY A 402 -7.90 -33.70 -11.75
C GLY A 402 -7.95 -33.58 -10.23
N LEU A 403 -8.98 -32.94 -9.66
CA LEU A 403 -9.20 -32.87 -8.22
C LEU A 403 -9.39 -34.27 -7.60
N ARG A 404 -10.21 -35.13 -8.23
CA ARG A 404 -10.39 -36.52 -7.76
C ARG A 404 -9.09 -37.31 -7.82
N GLN A 405 -8.26 -37.11 -8.84
CA GLN A 405 -6.93 -37.73 -8.93
C GLN A 405 -6.03 -37.29 -7.77
N ILE A 406 -5.98 -35.97 -7.48
CA ILE A 406 -5.22 -35.44 -6.35
C ILE A 406 -5.70 -36.07 -5.04
N ALA A 407 -7.01 -36.09 -4.79
CA ALA A 407 -7.58 -36.67 -3.57
C ALA A 407 -7.24 -38.15 -3.39
N ALA A 408 -7.27 -38.93 -4.48
CA ALA A 408 -6.94 -40.35 -4.47
C ALA A 408 -5.46 -40.61 -4.20
N SER A 409 -4.55 -39.74 -4.67
CA SER A 409 -3.10 -39.95 -4.57
C SER A 409 -2.41 -39.20 -3.42
N SER A 410 -3.13 -38.40 -2.63
CA SER A 410 -2.50 -37.49 -1.64
C SER A 410 -2.34 -38.04 -0.22
N GLN A 411 -2.77 -39.27 0.05
CA GLN A 411 -2.88 -39.77 1.43
C GLN A 411 -1.54 -39.80 2.18
N ASP A 412 -0.44 -40.13 1.49
CA ASP A 412 0.90 -40.24 2.08
C ASP A 412 1.74 -38.96 1.89
N SER A 413 1.16 -37.84 1.45
CA SER A 413 1.95 -36.65 1.10
C SER A 413 2.50 -35.91 2.33
N VAL A 414 1.75 -35.89 3.43
CA VAL A 414 2.13 -35.19 4.69
C VAL A 414 2.47 -36.24 5.76
N GLY A 415 3.59 -36.06 6.46
CA GLY A 415 4.06 -37.00 7.49
C GLY A 415 4.82 -38.21 6.95
N ARG A 416 5.22 -38.20 5.66
CA ARG A 416 5.96 -39.30 5.04
C ARG A 416 7.38 -39.35 5.54
N VAL A 417 7.80 -40.49 6.07
CA VAL A 417 9.20 -40.74 6.45
C VAL A 417 10.03 -40.90 5.16
N ILE A 418 10.94 -39.95 4.92
CA ILE A 418 11.88 -39.97 3.80
C ILE A 418 13.12 -40.79 4.16
N ARG A 419 13.62 -40.60 5.39
CA ARG A 419 14.81 -41.26 5.91
C ARG A 419 14.60 -41.59 7.38
N ARG A 420 15.06 -42.78 7.79
CA ARG A 420 15.09 -43.23 9.17
C ARG A 420 16.45 -43.86 9.45
N THR A 421 17.18 -43.33 10.43
CA THR A 421 18.52 -43.79 10.77
C THR A 421 18.61 -43.98 12.27
N ARG A 422 18.97 -45.19 12.71
CA ARG A 422 19.39 -45.41 14.09
C ARG A 422 20.80 -44.85 14.28
N ILE A 423 20.92 -43.77 15.06
CA ILE A 423 22.19 -43.09 15.30
C ILE A 423 22.99 -43.82 16.38
N ALA A 424 22.32 -44.24 17.44
CA ALA A 424 22.90 -45.01 18.54
C ALA A 424 21.83 -45.93 19.16
N LYS A 425 22.21 -46.71 20.17
CA LYS A 425 21.23 -47.47 20.97
C LYS A 425 20.23 -46.47 21.58
N ASP A 426 18.94 -46.73 21.36
CA ASP A 426 17.81 -45.90 21.85
C ASP A 426 17.80 -44.46 21.32
N LEU A 427 18.47 -44.17 20.19
CA LEU A 427 18.44 -42.88 19.49
C LEU A 427 18.19 -43.06 17.99
N ASP A 428 16.93 -42.90 17.58
CA ASP A 428 16.50 -42.97 16.18
C ASP A 428 16.22 -41.55 15.64
N LEU A 429 16.73 -41.26 14.43
CA LEU A 429 16.51 -40.01 13.70
C LEU A 429 15.58 -40.27 12.51
N GLU A 430 14.54 -39.46 12.37
CA GLU A 430 13.60 -39.50 11.25
C GLU A 430 13.55 -38.15 10.54
N GLN A 431 13.59 -38.19 9.21
CA GLN A 431 13.29 -37.06 8.35
C GLN A 431 11.91 -37.29 7.74
N VAL A 432 10.96 -36.40 8.01
CA VAL A 432 9.56 -36.52 7.57
C VAL A 432 9.15 -35.34 6.68
N THR A 433 8.16 -35.54 5.81
CA THR A 433 7.53 -34.45 5.06
C THR A 433 6.60 -33.64 5.96
N VAL A 434 6.70 -32.32 5.86
CA VAL A 434 5.80 -31.36 6.51
C VAL A 434 5.34 -30.32 5.49
N PRO A 435 4.18 -29.67 5.68
CA PRO A 435 3.77 -28.56 4.83
C PRO A 435 4.81 -27.44 4.85
N ILE A 436 4.88 -26.66 3.77
CA ILE A 436 5.77 -25.50 3.68
C ILE A 436 5.30 -24.42 4.65
N GLY A 437 3.98 -24.20 4.75
CA GLY A 437 3.36 -23.20 5.61
C GLY A 437 2.21 -22.50 4.88
N VAL A 438 2.39 -21.22 4.57
CA VAL A 438 1.44 -20.39 3.83
C VAL A 438 1.96 -20.10 2.43
N LEU A 439 1.16 -20.45 1.43
CA LEU A 439 1.43 -20.20 0.03
C LEU A 439 0.69 -18.93 -0.42
N LEU A 440 1.34 -18.10 -1.24
CA LEU A 440 0.70 -17.01 -1.97
C LEU A 440 0.70 -17.32 -3.46
N VAL A 441 -0.48 -17.57 -4.03
CA VAL A 441 -0.63 -17.78 -5.47
C VAL A 441 -1.18 -16.53 -6.12
N ILE A 442 -0.38 -15.91 -6.99
CA ILE A 442 -0.78 -14.72 -7.77
C ILE A 442 -0.99 -15.16 -9.21
N PHE A 443 -2.19 -14.98 -9.75
CA PHE A 443 -2.54 -15.48 -11.08
C PHE A 443 -3.36 -14.48 -11.90
N GLU A 444 -3.11 -14.47 -13.21
CA GLU A 444 -3.77 -13.57 -14.17
C GLU A 444 -4.55 -14.38 -15.20
N SER A 445 -5.80 -13.97 -15.40
CA SER A 445 -6.73 -14.41 -16.44
C SER A 445 -6.89 -15.93 -16.50
N ARG A 446 -6.81 -16.61 -15.35
CA ARG A 446 -6.86 -18.07 -15.21
C ARG A 446 -7.73 -18.47 -14.02
N PRO A 447 -9.07 -18.33 -14.11
CA PRO A 447 -9.94 -18.73 -13.01
C PRO A 447 -9.89 -20.25 -12.73
N ASP A 448 -9.54 -21.06 -13.74
CA ASP A 448 -9.29 -22.50 -13.61
C ASP A 448 -8.13 -22.86 -12.68
N CYS A 449 -7.18 -21.93 -12.47
CA CYS A 449 -6.06 -22.12 -11.56
C CYS A 449 -6.53 -22.22 -10.10
N LEU A 450 -7.60 -21.51 -9.71
CA LEU A 450 -8.02 -21.38 -8.32
C LEU A 450 -8.37 -22.76 -7.69
N PRO A 451 -9.28 -23.59 -8.27
CA PRO A 451 -9.56 -24.90 -7.70
C PRO A 451 -8.35 -25.84 -7.69
N GLN A 452 -7.47 -25.75 -8.70
CA GLN A 452 -6.27 -26.60 -8.79
C GLN A 452 -5.31 -26.33 -7.63
N VAL A 453 -4.96 -25.05 -7.40
CA VAL A 453 -4.02 -24.69 -6.34
C VAL A 453 -4.63 -24.85 -4.96
N SER A 454 -5.94 -24.63 -4.81
CA SER A 454 -6.66 -24.94 -3.57
C SER A 454 -6.59 -26.43 -3.26
N ALA A 455 -6.87 -27.30 -4.22
CA ALA A 455 -6.81 -28.74 -4.02
C ALA A 455 -5.40 -29.24 -3.67
N LEU A 456 -4.36 -28.74 -4.35
CA LEU A 456 -2.96 -29.07 -4.03
C LEU A 456 -2.55 -28.56 -2.65
N ALA A 457 -2.94 -27.33 -2.27
CA ALA A 457 -2.67 -26.78 -0.95
C ALA A 457 -3.38 -27.59 0.15
N ILE A 458 -4.64 -27.98 -0.08
CA ILE A 458 -5.40 -28.86 0.82
C ILE A 458 -4.70 -30.21 0.96
N ALA A 459 -4.38 -30.87 -0.15
CA ALA A 459 -3.71 -32.18 -0.14
C ALA A 459 -2.40 -32.16 0.65
N SER A 460 -1.62 -31.09 0.50
CA SER A 460 -0.32 -30.89 1.13
C SER A 460 -0.36 -30.19 2.50
N GLY A 461 -1.56 -29.89 3.04
CA GLY A 461 -1.72 -29.29 4.37
C GLY A 461 -1.22 -27.86 4.49
N ASN A 462 -1.20 -27.09 3.41
CA ASN A 462 -0.74 -25.69 3.41
C ASN A 462 -1.92 -24.71 3.55
N GLY A 463 -1.65 -23.58 4.21
CA GLY A 463 -2.51 -22.39 4.10
C GLY A 463 -2.31 -21.71 2.74
N LEU A 464 -3.31 -21.01 2.24
CA LEU A 464 -3.27 -20.40 0.91
C LEU A 464 -3.90 -19.01 0.86
N LEU A 465 -3.15 -18.07 0.32
CA LEU A 465 -3.62 -16.77 -0.13
C LEU A 465 -3.72 -16.78 -1.66
N LEU A 466 -4.89 -16.42 -2.18
CA LEU A 466 -5.19 -16.35 -3.60
C LEU A 466 -5.30 -14.88 -4.01
N LYS A 467 -4.49 -14.44 -4.96
CA LYS A 467 -4.63 -13.11 -5.58
C LYS A 467 -4.86 -13.27 -7.08
N GLY A 468 -6.14 -13.20 -7.46
CA GLY A 468 -6.55 -13.19 -8.85
C GLY A 468 -6.45 -11.80 -9.50
N GLY A 469 -6.39 -11.81 -10.83
CA GLY A 469 -6.58 -10.63 -11.69
C GLY A 469 -7.99 -10.04 -11.58
N LYS A 470 -8.12 -8.74 -11.86
CA LYS A 470 -9.38 -7.99 -11.78
C LYS A 470 -10.41 -8.45 -12.82
N GLU A 471 -9.92 -8.97 -13.94
CA GLU A 471 -10.70 -9.47 -15.07
C GLU A 471 -11.44 -10.78 -14.79
N ALA A 472 -11.09 -11.52 -13.74
CA ALA A 472 -11.70 -12.80 -13.37
C ALA A 472 -12.45 -12.72 -12.04
N ALA A 473 -12.92 -11.52 -11.65
CA ALA A 473 -13.43 -11.26 -10.31
C ALA A 473 -14.66 -12.13 -9.97
N HIS A 474 -15.64 -12.22 -10.89
CA HIS A 474 -16.86 -12.98 -10.62
C HIS A 474 -16.59 -14.49 -10.57
N SER A 475 -15.78 -14.99 -11.52
CA SER A 475 -15.36 -16.39 -11.58
C SER A 475 -14.59 -16.81 -10.32
N ASN A 476 -13.62 -15.99 -9.89
CA ASN A 476 -12.83 -16.29 -8.71
C ASN A 476 -13.67 -16.25 -7.42
N GLN A 477 -14.65 -15.35 -7.34
CA GLN A 477 -15.53 -15.24 -6.18
C GLN A 477 -16.38 -16.49 -6.00
N ILE A 478 -17.03 -16.98 -7.07
CA ILE A 478 -17.84 -18.20 -6.98
C ILE A 478 -16.97 -19.43 -6.72
N LEU A 479 -15.83 -19.58 -7.40
CA LEU A 479 -14.94 -20.72 -7.19
C LEU A 479 -14.37 -20.73 -5.77
N HIS A 480 -13.99 -19.57 -5.22
CA HIS A 480 -13.59 -19.45 -3.82
C HIS A 480 -14.74 -19.78 -2.86
N HIS A 481 -15.97 -19.38 -3.16
CA HIS A 481 -17.14 -19.73 -2.35
C HIS A 481 -17.35 -21.24 -2.27
N LEU A 482 -17.24 -21.95 -3.39
CA LEU A 482 -17.33 -23.42 -3.42
C LEU A 482 -16.18 -24.09 -2.65
N THR A 483 -14.95 -23.56 -2.76
CA THR A 483 -13.82 -24.00 -1.95
C THR A 483 -14.09 -23.82 -0.46
N GLN A 484 -14.66 -22.68 -0.06
CA GLN A 484 -15.07 -22.39 1.31
C GLN A 484 -16.15 -23.34 1.81
N GLU A 485 -17.13 -23.68 0.97
CA GLU A 485 -18.15 -24.69 1.29
C GLU A 485 -17.51 -26.06 1.53
N ALA A 486 -16.61 -26.51 0.66
CA ALA A 486 -15.92 -27.78 0.81
C ALA A 486 -15.09 -27.85 2.11
N LEU A 487 -14.35 -26.80 2.45
CA LEU A 487 -13.56 -26.71 3.68
C LEU A 487 -14.43 -26.71 4.96
N SER A 488 -15.69 -26.28 4.85
CA SER A 488 -16.57 -26.17 6.01
C SER A 488 -16.92 -27.52 6.64
N ILE A 489 -16.83 -28.62 5.89
CA ILE A 489 -17.09 -29.99 6.36
C ILE A 489 -16.22 -30.31 7.59
N HIS A 490 -14.97 -29.85 7.60
CA HIS A 490 -14.02 -30.07 8.70
C HIS A 490 -13.65 -28.77 9.43
N GLY A 491 -14.44 -27.69 9.27
CA GLY A 491 -14.25 -26.44 10.01
C GLY A 491 -12.96 -25.67 9.68
N VAL A 492 -12.34 -25.91 8.52
CA VAL A 492 -11.02 -25.34 8.12
C VAL A 492 -11.14 -24.24 7.07
N ARG A 493 -12.24 -23.48 7.10
CA ARG A 493 -12.53 -22.39 6.14
C ARG A 493 -11.41 -21.36 6.06
N ASP A 494 -10.79 -21.05 7.20
CA ASP A 494 -9.76 -20.02 7.29
C ASP A 494 -8.48 -20.37 6.53
N ALA A 495 -8.26 -21.64 6.17
CA ALA A 495 -7.05 -22.11 5.50
C ALA A 495 -6.86 -21.53 4.08
N MET A 496 -7.94 -21.11 3.42
CA MET A 496 -7.87 -20.52 2.07
C MET A 496 -8.49 -19.12 2.10
N GLN A 497 -7.78 -18.10 1.63
CA GLN A 497 -8.29 -16.74 1.57
C GLN A 497 -8.15 -16.16 0.17
N LEU A 498 -9.19 -15.49 -0.31
CA LEU A 498 -9.15 -14.69 -1.53
C LEU A 498 -8.83 -13.23 -1.17
N VAL A 499 -7.64 -12.78 -1.57
CA VAL A 499 -7.19 -11.41 -1.36
C VAL A 499 -7.94 -10.47 -2.29
N ASN A 500 -8.37 -9.33 -1.76
CA ASN A 500 -9.07 -8.31 -2.55
C ASN A 500 -8.22 -7.86 -3.74
N THR A 501 -8.84 -7.72 -4.91
CA THR A 501 -8.14 -7.30 -6.14
C THR A 501 -7.54 -5.90 -6.07
N ARG A 502 -7.95 -5.09 -5.08
CA ARG A 502 -7.46 -3.74 -4.80
C ARG A 502 -6.09 -3.72 -4.12
N GLU A 503 -5.71 -4.79 -3.44
CA GLU A 503 -4.41 -4.90 -2.77
C GLU A 503 -3.31 -5.01 -3.82
N GLU A 504 -2.23 -4.27 -3.60
CA GLU A 504 -1.09 -4.28 -4.49
C GLU A 504 -0.26 -5.54 -4.27
N VAL A 505 0.27 -6.09 -5.37
CA VAL A 505 1.13 -7.28 -5.31
C VAL A 505 2.38 -7.02 -4.48
N GLU A 506 2.88 -5.77 -4.48
CA GLU A 506 4.04 -5.38 -3.69
C GLU A 506 3.79 -5.48 -2.18
N ASP A 507 2.59 -5.13 -1.71
CA ASP A 507 2.24 -5.21 -0.29
C ASP A 507 2.23 -6.67 0.18
N LEU A 508 1.67 -7.57 -0.64
CA LEU A 508 1.70 -9.01 -0.40
C LEU A 508 3.14 -9.57 -0.35
N CYS A 509 4.03 -9.06 -1.20
CA CYS A 509 5.42 -9.50 -1.27
C CYS A 509 6.26 -9.06 -0.05
N ARG A 510 5.74 -8.18 0.81
CA ARG A 510 6.41 -7.71 2.05
C ARG A 510 6.06 -8.53 3.28
N LEU A 511 5.13 -9.49 3.17
CA LEU A 511 4.65 -10.29 4.29
C LEU A 511 5.56 -11.52 4.55
N ASP A 512 6.87 -11.33 4.59
CA ASP A 512 7.88 -12.39 4.74
C ASP A 512 7.78 -13.15 6.07
N LYS A 513 7.26 -12.49 7.10
CA LYS A 513 6.95 -13.12 8.38
C LYS A 513 5.70 -13.99 8.34
N LEU A 514 4.83 -13.85 7.33
CA LEU A 514 3.52 -14.53 7.25
C LEU A 514 3.43 -15.55 6.10
N ILE A 515 4.14 -15.31 5.00
CA ILE A 515 4.07 -16.09 3.76
C ILE A 515 5.40 -16.81 3.51
N ASP A 516 5.34 -18.11 3.25
CA ASP A 516 6.51 -18.98 3.16
C ASP A 516 6.92 -19.27 1.69
N LEU A 517 6.00 -19.13 0.73
CA LEU A 517 6.29 -19.32 -0.70
C LEU A 517 5.34 -18.53 -1.60
N ILE A 518 5.87 -17.86 -2.63
CA ILE A 518 5.06 -17.20 -3.68
C ILE A 518 5.10 -18.02 -4.97
N ILE A 519 3.93 -18.23 -5.59
CA ILE A 519 3.77 -18.96 -6.84
C ILE A 519 3.07 -18.06 -7.87
N PRO A 520 3.83 -17.38 -8.75
CA PRO A 520 3.26 -16.57 -9.82
C PRO A 520 2.81 -17.43 -11.01
N ARG A 521 1.57 -17.22 -11.48
CA ARG A 521 0.97 -17.90 -12.62
C ARG A 521 0.40 -16.91 -13.62
N GLY A 522 1.27 -16.32 -14.44
CA GLY A 522 0.86 -15.30 -15.41
C GLY A 522 1.87 -15.09 -16.51
N SER A 523 2.01 -13.85 -16.96
CA SER A 523 3.01 -13.45 -17.95
C SER A 523 4.44 -13.48 -17.37
N SER A 524 5.45 -13.60 -18.24
CA SER A 524 6.86 -13.46 -17.85
C SER A 524 7.14 -12.13 -17.15
N GLN A 525 6.42 -11.06 -17.54
CA GLN A 525 6.53 -9.76 -16.91
C GLN A 525 6.02 -9.78 -15.46
N LEU A 526 4.86 -10.39 -15.21
CA LEU A 526 4.33 -10.58 -13.86
C LEU A 526 5.33 -11.35 -12.98
N VAL A 527 5.85 -12.47 -13.48
CA VAL A 527 6.83 -13.31 -12.75
C VAL A 527 8.07 -12.49 -12.39
N ARG A 528 8.64 -11.73 -13.34
CA ARG A 528 9.79 -10.86 -13.09
C ARG A 528 9.50 -9.75 -12.10
N ASN A 529 8.32 -9.13 -12.16
CA ASN A 529 7.92 -8.08 -11.22
C ASN A 529 7.82 -8.64 -9.79
N ILE A 530 7.20 -9.81 -9.62
CA ILE A 530 7.09 -10.49 -8.32
C ILE A 530 8.47 -10.88 -7.79
N GLN A 531 9.34 -11.45 -8.63
CA GLN A 531 10.71 -11.79 -8.22
C GLN A 531 11.52 -10.57 -7.77
N LYS A 532 11.30 -9.40 -8.37
CA LYS A 532 11.95 -8.14 -7.94
C LYS A 532 11.35 -7.58 -6.65
N ALA A 533 10.04 -7.71 -6.46
CA ALA A 533 9.32 -7.19 -5.30
C ALA A 533 9.49 -8.08 -4.05
N ALA A 534 9.51 -9.40 -4.23
CA ALA A 534 9.64 -10.39 -3.16
C ALA A 534 11.08 -10.42 -2.61
N LYS A 535 11.30 -9.63 -1.56
CA LYS A 535 12.54 -9.66 -0.77
C LYS A 535 12.32 -10.52 0.47
N GLY A 536 12.97 -11.68 0.53
CA GLY A 536 12.92 -12.59 1.69
C GLY A 536 12.04 -13.82 1.49
N ILE A 537 10.97 -13.72 0.69
CA ILE A 537 10.09 -14.86 0.41
C ILE A 537 10.57 -15.61 -0.84
N PRO A 538 10.78 -16.93 -0.80
CA PRO A 538 11.07 -17.73 -1.98
C PRO A 538 9.97 -17.61 -3.05
N VAL A 539 10.35 -17.55 -4.33
CA VAL A 539 9.42 -17.50 -5.46
C VAL A 539 9.61 -18.73 -6.34
N MET A 540 8.54 -19.53 -6.50
CA MET A 540 8.53 -20.72 -7.35
C MET A 540 7.81 -20.42 -8.66
N GLY A 541 8.57 -20.25 -9.74
CA GLY A 541 8.04 -20.08 -11.08
C GLY A 541 9.16 -19.95 -12.10
N HIS A 542 8.85 -20.16 -13.37
CA HIS A 542 9.77 -19.94 -14.48
C HIS A 542 9.42 -18.61 -15.16
N SER A 543 10.44 -17.78 -15.43
CA SER A 543 10.24 -16.52 -16.16
C SER A 543 10.05 -16.76 -17.65
N GLU A 544 10.68 -17.79 -18.23
CA GLU A 544 10.74 -18.06 -19.66
C GLU A 544 10.75 -19.57 -19.94
N GLY A 545 10.25 -19.97 -21.12
CA GLY A 545 10.09 -21.37 -21.54
C GLY A 545 10.64 -21.58 -22.95
N ILE A 546 11.96 -21.40 -23.12
CA ILE A 546 12.61 -21.56 -24.43
C ILE A 546 12.90 -23.05 -24.65
N CYS A 547 11.91 -23.76 -25.19
CA CYS A 547 12.01 -25.20 -25.42
C CYS A 547 12.65 -25.52 -26.78
N HIS A 548 13.46 -26.57 -26.77
CA HIS A 548 14.21 -27.03 -27.94
C HIS A 548 13.80 -28.45 -28.30
N VAL A 549 13.70 -28.73 -29.60
CA VAL A 549 13.65 -30.10 -30.13
C VAL A 549 14.90 -30.30 -30.96
N TYR A 550 15.68 -31.33 -30.64
CA TYR A 550 16.86 -31.71 -31.42
C TYR A 550 16.55 -32.97 -32.24
N VAL A 551 16.68 -32.85 -33.56
CA VAL A 551 16.51 -33.95 -34.51
C VAL A 551 17.88 -34.51 -34.86
N ASP A 552 18.18 -35.64 -34.22
CA ASP A 552 19.43 -36.39 -34.40
C ASP A 552 19.46 -37.20 -35.70
N THR A 553 20.65 -37.61 -36.17
CA THR A 553 20.79 -38.43 -37.38
C THR A 553 20.01 -39.73 -37.33
N ASP A 554 19.89 -40.31 -36.13
CA ASP A 554 19.21 -41.60 -35.93
C ASP A 554 17.70 -41.44 -35.67
N ALA A 555 17.16 -40.23 -35.86
CA ALA A 555 15.76 -39.95 -35.63
C ALA A 555 14.84 -40.64 -36.65
N SER A 556 13.84 -41.35 -36.13
CA SER A 556 12.81 -42.00 -36.97
C SER A 556 11.94 -40.97 -37.69
N VAL A 557 11.97 -41.02 -39.02
CA VAL A 557 11.22 -40.12 -39.92
C VAL A 557 9.74 -40.00 -39.53
N GLU A 558 9.10 -41.12 -39.20
CA GLU A 558 7.66 -41.17 -38.86
C GLU A 558 7.29 -40.48 -37.53
N LYS A 559 8.25 -40.37 -36.62
CA LYS A 559 8.04 -39.77 -35.29
C LYS A 559 8.27 -38.27 -35.31
N VAL A 560 9.29 -37.82 -36.05
CA VAL A 560 9.79 -36.45 -36.04
C VAL A 560 8.69 -35.45 -36.40
N THR A 561 7.99 -35.63 -37.52
CA THR A 561 6.94 -34.69 -37.95
C THR A 561 5.81 -34.57 -36.94
N ARG A 562 5.43 -35.68 -36.29
CA ARG A 562 4.38 -35.70 -35.27
C ARG A 562 4.79 -34.94 -34.02
N ILE A 563 6.01 -35.19 -33.53
CA ILE A 563 6.55 -34.55 -32.33
C ILE A 563 6.70 -33.04 -32.56
N ILE A 564 7.24 -32.62 -33.71
CA ILE A 564 7.41 -31.19 -34.03
C ILE A 564 6.05 -30.50 -34.14
N ARG A 565 5.08 -31.11 -34.86
CA ARG A 565 3.73 -30.55 -35.00
C ARG A 565 3.08 -30.37 -33.63
N ASP A 566 3.05 -31.42 -32.82
CA ASP A 566 2.47 -31.40 -31.48
C ASP A 566 3.12 -30.32 -30.60
N SER A 567 4.46 -30.38 -30.50
CA SER A 567 5.24 -29.47 -29.66
C SER A 567 5.07 -27.99 -30.04
N LYS A 568 4.80 -27.66 -31.31
CA LYS A 568 4.66 -26.27 -31.74
C LYS A 568 3.22 -25.80 -31.90
N CYS A 569 2.34 -26.66 -32.42
CA CYS A 569 1.05 -26.27 -32.97
C CYS A 569 -0.14 -26.59 -32.04
N GLU A 570 -0.01 -27.54 -31.10
CA GLU A 570 -1.11 -27.92 -30.21
C GLU A 570 -1.59 -26.73 -29.36
N TYR A 571 -0.64 -26.07 -28.69
CA TYR A 571 -0.91 -24.84 -27.94
C TYR A 571 0.29 -23.88 -27.99
N PRO A 572 0.42 -23.06 -29.06
CA PRO A 572 1.60 -22.22 -29.27
C PRO A 572 1.88 -21.19 -28.16
N ALA A 573 0.88 -20.88 -27.33
CA ALA A 573 1.02 -19.94 -26.21
C ALA A 573 1.38 -20.61 -24.87
N ALA A 574 1.64 -21.92 -24.87
CA ALA A 574 2.11 -22.68 -23.73
C ALA A 574 3.60 -22.40 -23.47
N CYS A 575 4.04 -22.48 -22.21
CA CYS A 575 5.45 -22.26 -21.86
C CYS A 575 6.37 -23.45 -22.22
N ASN A 576 5.79 -24.58 -22.62
CA ASN A 576 6.53 -25.76 -23.08
C ASN A 576 6.48 -25.93 -24.60
N ALA A 577 5.94 -24.94 -25.33
CA ALA A 577 5.88 -24.99 -26.78
C ALA A 577 7.30 -24.88 -27.37
N LEU A 578 7.52 -25.58 -28.49
CA LEU A 578 8.78 -25.55 -29.23
C LEU A 578 9.08 -24.12 -29.70
N GLU A 579 10.26 -23.59 -29.36
CA GLU A 579 10.74 -22.31 -29.89
C GLU A 579 11.93 -22.48 -30.82
N THR A 580 12.81 -23.45 -30.52
CA THR A 580 14.02 -23.70 -31.32
C THR A 580 14.06 -25.13 -31.82
N LEU A 581 14.00 -25.31 -33.14
CA LEU A 581 14.24 -26.59 -33.78
C LEU A 581 15.71 -26.72 -34.20
N LEU A 582 16.43 -27.67 -33.59
CA LEU A 582 17.83 -27.97 -33.90
C LEU A 582 17.88 -29.23 -34.78
N ILE A 583 18.56 -29.15 -35.92
CA ILE A 583 18.59 -30.25 -36.90
C ILE A 583 20.04 -30.63 -37.18
N HIS A 584 20.35 -31.93 -37.09
CA HIS A 584 21.68 -32.41 -37.42
C HIS A 584 22.00 -32.15 -38.91
N ARG A 585 23.23 -31.69 -39.20
CA ARG A 585 23.65 -31.23 -40.54
C ARG A 585 23.42 -32.28 -41.64
N ASP A 586 23.54 -33.56 -41.30
CA ASP A 586 23.42 -34.67 -42.26
C ASP A 586 21.96 -34.87 -42.72
N LEU A 587 20.98 -34.32 -42.00
CA LEU A 587 19.57 -34.38 -42.37
C LEU A 587 19.14 -33.28 -43.33
N LEU A 588 19.96 -32.23 -43.54
CA LEU A 588 19.58 -31.05 -44.34
C LEU A 588 19.26 -31.36 -45.80
N ARG A 589 19.80 -32.47 -46.34
CA ARG A 589 19.58 -32.91 -47.73
C ARG A 589 18.80 -34.22 -47.78
N THR A 590 17.84 -34.39 -46.87
CA THR A 590 17.03 -35.60 -46.78
C THR A 590 15.54 -35.27 -46.92
N PRO A 591 14.72 -36.23 -47.41
CA PRO A 591 13.26 -36.04 -47.49
C PRO A 591 12.61 -35.68 -46.15
N LEU A 592 13.25 -36.05 -45.03
CA LEU A 592 12.78 -35.71 -43.69
C LEU A 592 12.78 -34.19 -43.46
N PHE A 593 13.83 -33.49 -43.88
CA PHE A 593 13.91 -32.03 -43.74
C PHE A 593 12.83 -31.32 -44.54
N ASP A 594 12.61 -31.75 -45.79
CA ASP A 594 11.55 -31.21 -46.65
C ASP A 594 10.17 -31.42 -46.04
N GLN A 595 9.88 -32.62 -45.51
CA GLN A 595 8.62 -32.93 -44.82
C GLN A 595 8.37 -32.04 -43.60
N ILE A 596 9.42 -31.73 -42.83
CA ILE A 596 9.30 -30.84 -41.66
C ILE A 596 8.91 -29.43 -42.11
N ILE A 597 9.59 -28.88 -43.13
CA ILE A 597 9.31 -27.53 -43.63
C ILE A 597 7.93 -27.44 -44.24
N ASP A 598 7.55 -28.41 -45.07
CA ASP A 598 6.24 -28.42 -45.71
C ASP A 598 5.12 -28.53 -44.67
N MET A 599 5.31 -29.35 -43.63
CA MET A 599 4.37 -29.43 -42.52
C MET A 599 4.23 -28.08 -41.79
N LEU A 600 5.33 -27.43 -41.43
CA LEU A 600 5.29 -26.13 -40.74
C LEU A 600 4.62 -25.04 -41.59
N ARG A 601 4.87 -25.03 -42.91
CA ARG A 601 4.18 -24.12 -43.84
C ARG A 601 2.68 -24.35 -43.88
N VAL A 602 2.23 -25.61 -43.87
CA VAL A 602 0.80 -25.96 -43.83
C VAL A 602 0.15 -25.50 -42.53
N GLU A 603 0.84 -25.66 -41.40
CA GLU A 603 0.36 -25.23 -40.07
C GLU A 603 0.48 -23.70 -39.84
N GLN A 604 1.02 -22.96 -40.81
CA GLN A 604 1.22 -21.50 -40.77
C GLN A 604 2.13 -21.03 -39.62
N VAL A 605 3.19 -21.79 -39.35
CA VAL A 605 4.20 -21.47 -38.31
C VAL A 605 5.51 -21.00 -38.91
#